data_AF-A0A246L2Z1-F1
#
_entry.id   AF-A0A246L2Z1-F1
#
_cell.length_a   1.000
_cell.length_b   1.000
_cell.length_c   1.000
_cell.angle_alpha   90.00
_cell.angle_beta   90.00
_cell.angle_gamma   90.00
#
_symmetry.space_group_name_H-M   'P 1'
#
loop_
_entity.id
_entity.type
_entity.pdbx_description
1 polymer ?
#
loop_
_entity_poly.entity_id
_entity_poly.type
_entity_poly.pdbx_seq_one_letter_code
_entity_poly.pdbx_strand_id
1 'polypeptide(L)'
;MYPYGQIALPQGFFHADESIATLVTKGFSWTHYFEESSFDEFGWSFPEEIRLMGSMVMCERQDEPTPILYPLQEPTFLLDPTTVDLNSSLGRNAIVDLIKDVGRWPLRTHIVNGFTQKAKERISTFDPARLEMERLESTWERLRPTDFVLLRGLSALIKSDMLSQHPEFGAEALMSLYVALECSFQLVLQRLREDGNPNPSASDAARWLHDTFDSHFDFDPPDSSYKYFEEFYQGRITAFHPRNRFGDFPFPPNFWDDLIHLRRSLPGIFAFLLHGNHSASFLAGVREFQAKWNVNH
;
A
#
# COMPACT_ATOMS: atom_id res chain seq x y z
N MET A 1 11.25 6.40 0.24
CA MET A 1 11.21 7.81 0.69
C MET A 1 10.05 7.93 1.66
N TYR A 2 10.20 8.66 2.77
CA TYR A 2 9.25 8.67 3.88
C TYR A 2 8.72 10.08 4.21
N PRO A 3 7.46 10.24 4.66
CA PRO A 3 6.97 11.54 5.10
C PRO A 3 7.71 12.00 6.36
N TYR A 4 8.35 13.17 6.32
CA TYR A 4 9.14 13.70 7.43
C TYR A 4 8.27 14.05 8.65
N GLY A 5 8.82 13.83 9.84
CA GLY A 5 8.19 14.18 11.10
C GLY A 5 7.39 13.02 11.68
N GLN A 6 6.37 13.36 12.47
CA GLN A 6 5.60 12.40 13.24
C GLN A 6 4.13 12.47 12.84
N ILE A 7 3.56 11.31 12.53
CA ILE A 7 2.15 11.11 12.20
C ILE A 7 1.56 10.23 13.29
N ALA A 8 0.67 10.79 14.10
CA ALA A 8 0.03 10.05 15.19
C ALA A 8 -1.42 9.73 14.83
N LEU A 9 -1.81 8.47 15.06
CA LEU A 9 -3.16 7.95 14.86
C LEU A 9 -3.63 7.26 16.15
N PRO A 10 -4.94 7.00 16.31
CA PRO A 10 -5.41 6.19 17.42
C PRO A 10 -4.70 4.84 17.45
N GLN A 11 -4.05 4.49 18.58
CA GLN A 11 -3.31 3.22 18.77
C GLN A 11 -2.04 3.05 17.91
N GLY A 12 -1.51 4.09 17.27
CA GLY A 12 -0.27 3.96 16.52
C GLY A 12 0.36 5.28 16.13
N PHE A 13 1.64 5.25 15.78
CA PHE A 13 2.29 6.40 15.17
C PHE A 13 3.39 5.97 14.21
N PHE A 14 3.69 6.87 13.29
CA PHE A 14 4.84 6.82 12.42
C PHE A 14 5.76 7.99 12.75
N HIS A 15 7.06 7.76 12.71
CA HIS A 15 8.09 8.78 12.83
C HIS A 15 9.13 8.57 11.75
N ALA A 16 9.47 9.62 10.99
CA ALA A 16 10.64 9.61 10.14
C ALA A 16 11.45 10.91 10.23
N ASP A 17 12.76 10.76 10.23
CA ASP A 17 13.74 11.82 10.03
C ASP A 17 14.92 11.29 9.18
N GLU A 18 16.00 12.05 9.08
CA GLU A 18 17.18 11.64 8.29
C GLU A 18 17.90 10.40 8.85
N SER A 19 17.66 10.02 10.11
CA SER A 19 18.34 8.93 10.82
C SER A 19 17.50 7.67 10.96
N ILE A 20 16.18 7.79 11.08
CA ILE A 20 15.29 6.65 11.28
C ILE A 20 13.91 6.89 10.66
N ALA A 21 13.30 5.82 10.15
CA ALA A 21 11.88 5.71 9.89
C ALA A 21 11.36 4.52 10.69
N THR A 22 10.35 4.75 11.54
CA THR A 22 9.77 3.72 12.41
C THR A 22 8.27 3.87 12.48
N LEU A 23 7.59 2.74 12.62
CA LEU A 23 6.18 2.67 12.91
C LEU A 23 6.01 1.87 14.19
N VAL A 24 5.07 2.30 15.03
CA VAL A 24 4.75 1.65 16.29
C VAL A 24 3.25 1.58 16.37
N THR A 25 2.72 0.38 16.58
CA THR A 25 1.28 0.14 16.67
C THR A 25 0.95 -0.67 17.92
N LYS A 26 -0.26 -0.48 18.42
CA LYS A 26 -0.85 -1.27 19.49
C LYS A 26 -1.98 -2.10 18.92
N GLY A 27 -1.83 -3.41 18.96
CA GLY A 27 -2.82 -4.36 18.46
C GLY A 27 -2.43 -5.79 18.71
N PHE A 28 -3.06 -6.68 17.93
CA PHE A 28 -2.88 -8.12 18.03
C PHE A 28 -2.24 -8.70 16.77
N SER A 29 -1.67 -9.90 16.91
CA SER A 29 -1.18 -10.69 15.79
C SER A 29 -2.30 -11.24 14.91
N TRP A 30 -1.94 -11.74 13.72
CA TRP A 30 -2.90 -12.37 12.80
C TRP A 30 -3.72 -13.50 13.44
N THR A 31 -3.10 -14.30 14.31
CA THR A 31 -3.74 -15.39 15.05
C THR A 31 -4.90 -14.94 15.94
N HIS A 32 -4.97 -13.66 16.32
CA HIS A 32 -6.10 -13.12 17.06
C HIS A 32 -7.34 -12.92 16.18
N TYR A 33 -7.14 -12.53 14.93
CA TYR A 33 -8.22 -12.22 13.99
C TYR A 33 -8.63 -13.42 13.14
N PHE A 34 -7.73 -14.39 12.97
CA PHE A 34 -7.97 -15.61 12.21
C PHE A 34 -7.32 -16.79 12.93
N GLU A 35 -8.11 -17.53 13.73
CA GLU A 35 -7.61 -18.65 14.54
C GLU A 35 -7.00 -19.77 13.69
N GLU A 36 -7.51 -19.98 12.47
CA GLU A 36 -7.01 -20.98 11.53
C GLU A 36 -5.76 -20.50 10.76
N SER A 37 -5.19 -19.34 11.10
CA SER A 37 -3.97 -18.87 10.45
C SER A 37 -2.83 -19.86 10.68
N SER A 38 -2.28 -20.43 9.61
CA SER A 38 -1.05 -21.21 9.68
C SER A 38 0.16 -20.31 9.93
N PHE A 39 1.19 -20.85 10.56
CA PHE A 39 2.49 -20.18 10.64
C PHE A 39 3.07 -19.96 9.22
N ASP A 40 3.44 -18.73 8.92
CA ASP A 40 4.20 -18.36 7.73
C ASP A 40 5.54 -17.79 8.17
N GLU A 41 6.62 -18.51 7.91
CA GLU A 41 8.00 -18.11 8.25
C GLU A 41 8.41 -16.81 7.53
N PHE A 42 7.82 -16.56 6.36
CA PHE A 42 8.07 -15.36 5.56
C PHE A 42 6.94 -14.34 5.69
N GLY A 43 5.97 -14.63 6.57
CA GLY A 43 4.84 -13.77 6.85
C GLY A 43 5.33 -12.48 7.47
N TRP A 44 4.91 -11.34 6.93
CA TRP A 44 5.39 -10.04 7.40
C TRP A 44 4.26 -9.03 7.59
N SER A 45 4.57 -8.16 8.56
CA SER A 45 3.75 -7.18 9.23
C SER A 45 2.52 -7.72 9.98
N PHE A 46 2.35 -7.21 11.20
CA PHE A 46 1.12 -7.35 11.96
C PHE A 46 -0.03 -6.56 11.30
N PRO A 47 -1.29 -6.95 11.55
CA PRO A 47 -2.47 -6.27 10.99
C PRO A 47 -2.43 -4.76 11.15
N GLU A 48 -2.14 -4.26 12.36
CA GLU A 48 -2.12 -2.82 12.64
C GLU A 48 -1.00 -2.08 11.91
N GLU A 49 0.14 -2.73 11.67
CA GLU A 49 1.23 -2.15 10.92
C GLU A 49 0.83 -1.97 9.45
N ILE A 50 0.17 -2.98 8.87
CA ILE A 50 -0.39 -2.90 7.51
C ILE A 50 -1.49 -1.84 7.46
N ARG A 51 -2.31 -1.72 8.50
CA ARG A 51 -3.32 -0.65 8.56
C ARG A 51 -2.68 0.73 8.53
N LEU A 52 -1.60 0.94 9.28
CA LEU A 52 -0.98 2.25 9.41
C LEU A 52 -0.29 2.63 8.10
N MET A 53 0.51 1.70 7.57
CA MET A 53 1.19 1.84 6.28
C MET A 53 0.20 2.02 5.13
N GLY A 54 -0.82 1.16 5.07
CA GLY A 54 -1.87 1.22 4.05
C GLY A 54 -2.68 2.50 4.10
N SER A 55 -2.91 3.05 5.30
CA SER A 55 -3.58 4.34 5.45
C SER A 55 -2.76 5.49 4.84
N MET A 56 -1.44 5.48 5.00
CA MET A 56 -0.55 6.45 4.36
C MET A 56 -0.53 6.29 2.83
N VAL A 57 -0.43 5.05 2.34
CA VAL A 57 -0.46 4.74 0.89
C VAL A 57 -1.77 5.19 0.24
N MET A 58 -2.92 4.99 0.89
CA MET A 58 -4.22 5.46 0.39
C MET A 58 -4.42 6.98 0.47
N CYS A 59 -3.49 7.71 1.10
CA CYS A 59 -3.48 9.17 1.14
C CYS A 59 -2.48 9.78 0.15
N GLU A 60 -1.94 8.99 -0.78
CA GLU A 60 -1.13 9.50 -1.88
C GLU A 60 -1.90 10.52 -2.73
N ARG A 61 -1.22 11.62 -3.08
CA ARG A 61 -1.73 12.60 -4.04
C ARG A 61 -1.27 12.25 -5.44
N GLN A 62 -2.07 12.62 -6.43
CA GLN A 62 -1.72 12.42 -7.83
C GLN A 62 -0.49 13.26 -8.19
N ASP A 63 0.48 12.64 -8.88
CA ASP A 63 1.75 13.26 -9.35
C ASP A 63 2.68 13.78 -8.24
N GLU A 64 2.42 13.42 -6.98
CA GLU A 64 3.27 13.72 -5.82
C GLU A 64 4.13 12.50 -5.43
N PRO A 65 5.14 12.64 -4.55
CA PRO A 65 5.95 11.54 -4.08
C PRO A 65 5.11 10.52 -3.35
N THR A 66 5.39 9.25 -3.62
CA THR A 66 4.76 8.14 -2.96
C THR A 66 5.57 7.70 -1.74
N PRO A 67 4.94 7.38 -0.61
CA PRO A 67 5.59 6.71 0.49
C PRO A 67 6.01 5.31 0.04
N ILE A 68 7.30 5.13 -0.22
CA ILE A 68 7.90 3.81 -0.46
C ILE A 68 8.35 3.30 0.90
N LEU A 69 7.51 2.44 1.49
CA LEU A 69 7.71 1.89 2.81
C LEU A 69 8.52 0.60 2.72
N TYR A 70 9.66 0.56 3.43
CA TYR A 70 10.52 -0.62 3.52
C TYR A 70 10.64 -1.07 4.99
N PRO A 71 9.59 -1.68 5.56
CA PRO A 71 9.63 -2.17 6.92
C PRO A 71 10.60 -3.34 7.03
N LEU A 72 11.56 -3.22 7.96
CA LEU A 72 12.45 -4.31 8.33
C LEU A 72 11.77 -5.14 9.42
N GLN A 73 11.74 -6.46 9.25
CA GLN A 73 11.16 -7.36 10.26
C GLN A 73 12.04 -7.48 11.52
N GLU A 74 13.34 -7.25 11.40
CA GLU A 74 14.24 -7.41 12.54
C GLU A 74 15.12 -6.18 12.74
N PRO A 75 15.39 -5.81 14.01
CA PRO A 75 14.69 -6.29 15.19
C PRO A 75 13.29 -5.66 15.30
N THR A 76 12.29 -6.46 15.64
CA THR A 76 10.97 -5.97 16.09
C THR A 76 10.96 -5.90 17.62
N PHE A 77 10.62 -4.74 18.18
CA PHE A 77 10.47 -4.57 19.62
C PHE A 77 9.01 -4.75 20.04
N LEU A 78 8.78 -5.68 20.97
CA LEU A 78 7.49 -5.81 21.64
C LEU A 78 7.53 -5.00 22.94
N LEU A 79 6.69 -3.98 23.02
CA LEU A 79 6.56 -3.12 24.20
C LEU A 79 5.32 -3.56 25.00
N ASP A 80 5.41 -3.49 26.33
CA ASP A 80 4.26 -3.73 27.19
C ASP A 80 3.27 -2.55 27.06
N PRO A 81 2.04 -2.78 26.56
CA PRO A 81 1.06 -1.72 26.31
C PRO A 81 0.59 -1.02 27.59
N THR A 82 0.86 -1.57 28.78
CA THR A 82 0.57 -0.92 30.07
C THR A 82 1.63 0.09 30.49
N THR A 83 2.82 0.01 29.89
CA THR A 83 3.97 0.87 30.20
C THR A 83 4.16 2.00 29.20
N VAL A 84 3.40 2.00 28.11
CA VAL A 84 3.54 2.92 26.98
C VAL A 84 2.22 3.61 26.67
N ASP A 85 2.24 4.94 26.66
CA ASP A 85 1.12 5.75 26.16
C ASP A 85 1.46 6.34 24.79
N LEU A 86 0.85 5.79 23.75
CA LEU A 86 1.01 6.26 22.36
C LEU A 86 0.28 7.57 22.08
N ASN A 87 -0.66 8.01 22.93
CA ASN A 87 -1.34 9.29 22.74
C ASN A 87 -0.49 10.48 23.23
N SER A 88 0.46 10.22 24.14
CA SER A 88 1.40 11.20 24.65
C SER A 88 2.57 11.44 23.70
N SER A 89 2.83 12.70 23.35
CA SER A 89 4.02 13.07 22.58
C SER A 89 5.33 12.72 23.30
N LEU A 90 5.35 12.82 24.64
CA LEU A 90 6.49 12.39 25.45
C LEU A 90 6.70 10.87 25.35
N GLY A 91 5.63 10.09 25.39
CA GLY A 91 5.69 8.64 25.24
C GLY A 91 6.24 8.23 23.87
N ARG A 92 5.71 8.81 22.79
CA ARG A 92 6.19 8.54 21.43
C ARG A 92 7.66 8.95 21.24
N ASN A 93 8.06 10.12 21.72
CA ASN A 93 9.46 10.57 21.64
C ASN A 93 10.40 9.64 22.41
N ALA A 94 10.01 9.18 23.60
CA ALA A 94 10.80 8.22 24.37
C ALA A 94 10.99 6.88 23.64
N ILE A 95 9.99 6.42 22.88
CA ILE A 95 10.12 5.23 22.04
C ILE A 95 11.09 5.48 20.89
N VAL A 96 11.01 6.63 20.22
CA VAL A 96 11.95 7.00 19.15
C VAL A 96 13.39 7.03 19.70
N ASP A 97 13.60 7.61 20.89
CA ASP A 97 14.90 7.65 21.55
C ASP A 97 15.41 6.24 21.90
N LEU A 98 14.52 5.36 22.39
CA LEU A 98 14.84 3.94 22.66
C LEU A 98 15.30 3.21 21.40
N ILE A 99 14.62 3.44 20.27
CA ILE A 99 14.98 2.79 19.00
C ILE A 99 16.29 3.38 18.46
N LYS A 100 16.55 4.68 18.63
CA LYS A 100 17.83 5.28 18.21
C LYS A 100 19.03 4.79 19.05
N ASP A 101 18.82 4.39 20.31
CA ASP A 101 19.87 3.87 21.18
C ASP A 101 20.18 2.39 20.92
N VAL A 102 20.65 2.09 19.70
CA VAL A 102 20.97 0.74 19.21
C VAL A 102 21.93 -0.02 20.14
N GLY A 103 22.85 0.70 20.80
CA GLY A 103 23.83 0.11 21.72
C GLY A 103 23.22 -0.49 22.99
N ARG A 104 22.00 -0.08 23.36
CA ARG A 104 21.26 -0.61 24.53
C ARG A 104 20.26 -1.69 24.17
N TRP A 105 20.14 -2.05 22.90
CA TRP A 105 19.22 -3.10 22.49
C TRP A 105 19.61 -4.44 23.12
N PRO A 106 18.65 -5.23 23.64
CA PRO A 106 18.90 -6.51 24.29
C PRO A 106 19.18 -7.63 23.26
N LEU A 107 20.09 -7.37 22.32
CA LEU A 107 20.40 -8.23 21.18
C LEU A 107 21.87 -8.65 21.20
N ARG A 108 22.20 -9.70 20.45
CA ARG A 108 23.58 -10.18 20.30
C ARG A 108 24.44 -9.10 19.64
N THR A 109 25.71 -8.99 20.06
CA THR A 109 26.63 -7.92 19.61
C THR A 109 26.75 -7.80 18.09
N HIS A 110 26.77 -8.92 17.35
CA HIS A 110 26.87 -8.85 15.88
C HIS A 110 25.61 -8.25 15.22
N ILE A 111 24.42 -8.47 15.81
CA ILE A 111 23.17 -7.86 15.36
C ILE A 111 23.23 -6.35 15.63
N VAL A 112 23.57 -5.97 16.86
CA VAL A 112 23.76 -4.56 17.28
C VAL A 112 24.75 -3.83 16.36
N ASN A 113 25.88 -4.45 16.03
CA ASN A 113 26.87 -3.87 15.12
C ASN A 113 26.30 -3.63 13.71
N GLY A 114 25.51 -4.58 13.19
CA GLY A 114 24.83 -4.45 11.90
C GLY A 114 23.87 -3.26 11.87
N PHE A 115 23.03 -3.11 12.90
CA PHE A 115 22.11 -1.97 13.01
C PHE A 115 22.82 -0.66 13.30
N THR A 116 23.91 -0.67 14.06
CA THR A 116 24.74 0.52 14.29
C THR A 116 25.34 1.03 12.99
N GLN A 117 25.69 0.13 12.07
CA GLN A 117 26.17 0.53 10.75
C GLN A 117 25.03 1.08 9.89
N LYS A 118 23.87 0.41 9.85
CA LYS A 118 22.68 0.89 9.13
C LYS A 118 22.19 2.26 9.62
N ALA A 119 22.25 2.52 10.93
CA ALA A 119 21.85 3.80 11.54
C ALA A 119 22.71 4.99 11.09
N LYS A 120 23.84 4.75 10.39
CA LYS A 120 24.66 5.81 9.77
C LYS A 120 24.16 6.19 8.36
N GLU A 121 23.34 5.35 7.75
CA GLU A 121 22.76 5.61 6.44
C GLU A 121 21.67 6.67 6.57
N ARG A 122 21.63 7.61 5.61
CA ARG A 122 20.61 8.66 5.61
C ARG A 122 19.35 8.18 4.94
N ILE A 123 18.22 8.42 5.60
CA ILE A 123 16.91 8.12 5.06
C ILE A 123 16.40 9.31 4.24
N SER A 124 15.90 9.01 3.04
CA SER A 124 15.28 10.01 2.17
C SER A 124 13.86 10.32 2.66
N THR A 125 13.58 11.59 2.91
CA THR A 125 12.28 12.07 3.41
C THR A 125 11.67 13.14 2.49
N PHE A 126 10.35 13.37 2.62
CA PHE A 126 9.61 14.42 1.94
C PHE A 126 8.62 15.11 2.88
N ASP A 127 8.12 16.28 2.48
CA ASP A 127 7.12 17.02 3.27
C ASP A 127 5.79 16.24 3.36
N PRO A 128 5.31 15.89 4.58
CA PRO A 128 4.04 15.18 4.75
C PRO A 128 2.83 15.92 4.15
N ALA A 129 2.91 17.25 3.97
CA ALA A 129 1.85 18.02 3.31
C ALA A 129 1.62 17.64 1.84
N ARG A 130 2.50 16.82 1.24
CA ARG A 130 2.34 16.23 -0.09
C ARG A 130 1.44 14.98 -0.10
N LEU A 131 1.01 14.51 1.07
CA LEU A 131 -0.05 13.52 1.23
C LEU A 131 -1.38 14.20 1.57
N GLU A 132 -2.48 13.48 1.37
CA GLU A 132 -3.83 13.84 1.84
C GLU A 132 -3.97 13.60 3.34
N MET A 133 -3.18 14.31 4.15
CA MET A 133 -3.14 14.16 5.60
C MET A 133 -4.52 14.34 6.25
N GLU A 134 -5.38 15.18 5.68
CA GLU A 134 -6.76 15.40 6.14
C GLU A 134 -7.63 14.13 6.07
N ARG A 135 -7.31 13.19 5.17
CA ARG A 135 -8.06 11.93 5.01
C ARG A 135 -7.51 10.81 5.89
N LEU A 136 -6.28 10.95 6.41
CA LEU A 136 -5.53 9.87 7.03
C LEU A 136 -6.26 9.24 8.21
N GLU A 137 -6.77 10.04 9.15
CA GLU A 137 -7.48 9.54 10.33
C GLU A 137 -8.73 8.75 9.94
N SER A 138 -9.56 9.30 9.04
CA SER A 138 -10.76 8.60 8.58
C SER A 138 -10.44 7.32 7.79
N THR A 139 -9.31 7.29 7.05
CA THR A 139 -8.82 6.09 6.36
C THR A 139 -8.45 5.02 7.38
N TRP A 140 -7.71 5.39 8.42
CA TRP A 140 -7.32 4.50 9.51
C TRP A 140 -8.53 3.90 10.24
N GLU A 141 -9.51 4.73 10.59
CA GLU A 141 -10.74 4.30 11.27
C GLU A 141 -11.58 3.32 10.45
N ARG A 142 -11.67 3.55 9.14
CA ARG A 142 -12.47 2.72 8.23
C ARG A 142 -11.80 1.40 7.88
N LEU A 143 -10.48 1.38 7.79
CA LEU A 143 -9.72 0.19 7.45
C LEU A 143 -9.68 -0.74 8.65
N ARG A 144 -10.39 -1.87 8.64
CA ARG A 144 -10.46 -2.78 9.80
C ARG A 144 -9.41 -3.88 9.72
N PRO A 145 -8.88 -4.37 10.86
CA PRO A 145 -7.94 -5.50 10.89
C PRO A 145 -8.53 -6.81 10.37
N THR A 146 -9.86 -6.90 10.28
CA THR A 146 -10.60 -8.06 9.74
C THR A 146 -10.92 -7.96 8.25
N ASP A 147 -10.57 -6.85 7.58
CA ASP A 147 -10.77 -6.67 6.14
C ASP A 147 -9.68 -7.41 5.36
N PHE A 148 -9.66 -8.74 5.46
CA PHE A 148 -8.54 -9.59 5.03
C PHE A 148 -8.15 -9.40 3.56
N VAL A 149 -9.13 -9.22 2.66
CA VAL A 149 -8.87 -9.00 1.23
C VAL A 149 -8.16 -7.65 1.02
N LEU A 150 -8.65 -6.59 1.67
CA LEU A 150 -8.05 -5.26 1.56
C LEU A 150 -6.65 -5.22 2.18
N LEU A 151 -6.46 -5.79 3.38
CA LEU A 151 -5.15 -5.87 4.02
C LEU A 151 -4.17 -6.73 3.23
N ARG A 152 -4.63 -7.83 2.61
CA ARG A 152 -3.79 -8.63 1.72
C ARG A 152 -3.34 -7.84 0.50
N GLY A 153 -4.23 -7.04 -0.07
CA GLY A 153 -3.94 -6.15 -1.20
C GLY A 153 -2.95 -5.06 -0.84
N LEU A 154 -3.15 -4.36 0.29
CA LEU A 154 -2.25 -3.34 0.80
C LEU A 154 -0.86 -3.92 1.14
N SER A 155 -0.81 -5.06 1.83
CA SER A 155 0.44 -5.77 2.11
C SER A 155 1.18 -6.15 0.83
N ALA A 156 0.48 -6.66 -0.19
CA ALA A 156 1.10 -7.01 -1.47
C ALA A 156 1.64 -5.79 -2.22
N LEU A 157 0.92 -4.66 -2.17
CA LEU A 157 1.34 -3.40 -2.75
C LEU A 157 2.59 -2.85 -2.05
N ILE A 158 2.62 -2.84 -0.71
CA ILE A 158 3.81 -2.41 0.04
C ILE A 158 4.99 -3.38 -0.23
N LYS A 159 4.73 -4.68 -0.37
CA LYS A 159 5.79 -5.65 -0.77
C LYS A 159 6.37 -5.30 -2.13
N SER A 160 5.54 -4.87 -3.07
CA SER A 160 6.00 -4.42 -4.38
C SER A 160 6.92 -3.20 -4.28
N ASP A 161 6.57 -2.24 -3.43
CA ASP A 161 7.41 -1.06 -3.17
C ASP A 161 8.78 -1.45 -2.60
N MET A 162 8.83 -2.44 -1.70
CA MET A 162 10.08 -2.97 -1.17
C MET A 162 10.95 -3.59 -2.27
N LEU A 163 10.36 -4.48 -3.08
CA LEU A 163 11.06 -5.22 -4.11
C LEU A 163 11.54 -4.27 -5.23
N SER A 164 10.77 -3.24 -5.57
CA SER A 164 11.10 -2.28 -6.61
C SER A 164 12.29 -1.37 -6.27
N GLN A 165 12.76 -1.36 -5.01
CA GLN A 165 14.00 -0.66 -4.64
C GLN A 165 15.25 -1.31 -5.21
N HIS A 166 15.13 -2.54 -5.70
CA HIS A 166 16.21 -3.35 -6.24
C HIS A 166 15.81 -3.84 -7.64
N PRO A 167 16.41 -3.30 -8.72
CA PRO A 167 16.02 -3.62 -10.10
C PRO A 167 15.99 -5.12 -10.42
N GLU A 168 16.86 -5.91 -9.78
CA GLU A 168 16.92 -7.37 -9.89
C GLU A 168 15.65 -8.09 -9.44
N PHE A 169 14.81 -7.46 -8.61
CA PHE A 169 13.54 -8.02 -8.10
C PHE A 169 12.30 -7.42 -8.78
N GLY A 170 12.47 -6.80 -9.95
CA GLY A 170 11.37 -6.19 -10.71
C GLY A 170 10.23 -7.14 -11.03
N ALA A 171 10.55 -8.38 -11.39
CA ALA A 171 9.55 -9.40 -11.71
C ALA A 171 8.73 -9.77 -10.47
N GLU A 172 9.38 -9.96 -9.32
CA GLU A 172 8.77 -10.27 -8.03
C GLU A 172 7.94 -9.10 -7.49
N ALA A 173 8.40 -7.86 -7.76
CA ALA A 173 7.65 -6.66 -7.45
C ALA A 173 6.33 -6.62 -8.23
N LEU A 174 6.37 -6.91 -9.54
CA LEU A 174 5.18 -7.00 -10.38
C LEU A 174 4.27 -8.17 -9.99
N MET A 175 4.84 -9.34 -9.65
CA MET A 175 4.08 -10.46 -9.11
C MET A 175 3.33 -10.11 -7.83
N SER A 176 3.94 -9.28 -6.96
CA SER A 176 3.28 -8.78 -5.76
C SER A 176 2.12 -7.84 -6.11
N LEU A 177 2.27 -6.97 -7.13
CA LEU A 177 1.15 -6.15 -7.63
C LEU A 177 0.03 -6.97 -8.25
N TYR A 178 0.30 -8.11 -8.90
CA TYR A 178 -0.78 -8.99 -9.38
C TYR A 178 -1.65 -9.53 -8.25
N VAL A 179 -1.10 -9.70 -7.04
CA VAL A 179 -1.90 -10.06 -5.86
C VAL A 179 -2.73 -8.86 -5.39
N ALA A 180 -2.16 -7.66 -5.36
CA ALA A 180 -2.90 -6.44 -5.03
C ALA A 180 -4.04 -6.19 -6.03
N LEU A 181 -3.77 -6.41 -7.32
CA LEU A 181 -4.74 -6.32 -8.40
C LEU A 181 -5.89 -7.30 -8.20
N GLU A 182 -5.60 -8.58 -7.90
CA GLU A 182 -6.63 -9.57 -7.59
C GLU A 182 -7.50 -9.15 -6.40
N CYS A 183 -6.88 -8.63 -5.33
CA CYS A 183 -7.62 -8.13 -4.18
C CYS A 183 -8.54 -6.96 -4.57
N SER A 184 -8.05 -6.02 -5.38
CA SER A 184 -8.87 -4.91 -5.89
C SER A 184 -10.05 -5.41 -6.72
N PHE A 185 -9.83 -6.41 -7.58
CA PHE A 185 -10.87 -7.00 -8.41
C PHE A 185 -11.97 -7.63 -7.54
N GLN A 186 -11.61 -8.43 -6.54
CA GLN A 186 -12.59 -9.05 -5.64
C GLN A 186 -13.41 -8.01 -4.87
N LEU A 187 -12.77 -6.93 -4.41
CA LEU A 187 -13.46 -5.84 -3.73
C LEU A 187 -14.41 -5.07 -4.66
N VAL A 188 -14.02 -4.84 -5.92
CA VAL A 188 -14.90 -4.23 -6.94
C VAL A 188 -16.09 -5.15 -7.23
N LEU A 189 -15.89 -6.45 -7.40
CA LEU A 189 -16.99 -7.40 -7.58
C LEU A 189 -17.92 -7.41 -6.36
N GLN A 190 -17.37 -7.35 -5.14
CA GLN A 190 -18.19 -7.22 -3.93
C GLN A 190 -19.02 -5.93 -3.98
N ARG A 191 -18.41 -4.79 -4.31
CA ARG A 191 -19.10 -3.52 -4.44
C ARG A 191 -20.23 -3.55 -5.46
N LEU A 192 -20.00 -4.15 -6.62
CA LEU A 192 -21.02 -4.31 -7.66
C LEU A 192 -22.19 -5.20 -7.21
N ARG A 193 -21.94 -6.22 -6.37
CA ARG A 193 -23.00 -7.02 -5.75
C ARG A 193 -23.83 -6.19 -4.79
N GLU A 194 -23.17 -5.40 -3.96
CA GLU A 194 -23.82 -4.48 -3.02
C GLU A 194 -24.68 -3.42 -3.76
N ASP A 195 -24.23 -2.98 -4.94
CA ASP A 195 -24.94 -2.03 -5.81
C ASP A 195 -26.04 -2.71 -6.67
N GLY A 196 -26.30 -4.00 -6.50
CA GLY A 196 -27.46 -4.71 -7.06
C GLY A 196 -27.18 -5.60 -8.27
N ASN A 197 -25.93 -5.81 -8.68
CA ASN A 197 -25.56 -6.81 -9.68
C ASN A 197 -25.26 -8.17 -9.00
N PRO A 198 -26.16 -9.17 -9.02
CA PRO A 198 -25.96 -10.41 -8.25
C PRO A 198 -24.79 -11.26 -8.73
N ASN A 199 -24.34 -11.11 -9.99
CA ASN A 199 -23.27 -11.90 -10.58
C ASN A 199 -22.38 -11.02 -11.48
N PRO A 200 -21.59 -10.11 -10.91
CA PRO A 200 -20.77 -9.20 -11.69
C PRO A 200 -19.63 -9.94 -12.39
N SER A 201 -19.38 -9.53 -13.62
CA SER A 201 -18.33 -10.05 -14.48
C SER A 201 -17.07 -9.17 -14.45
N ALA A 202 -15.99 -9.67 -15.06
CA ALA A 202 -14.76 -8.87 -15.23
C ALA A 202 -14.97 -7.64 -16.12
N SER A 203 -15.92 -7.70 -17.05
CA SER A 203 -16.29 -6.56 -17.90
C SER A 203 -17.15 -5.54 -17.16
N ASP A 204 -18.00 -5.98 -16.23
CA ASP A 204 -18.73 -5.06 -15.33
C ASP A 204 -17.75 -4.30 -14.43
N ALA A 205 -16.71 -4.98 -13.92
CA ALA A 205 -15.64 -4.33 -13.15
C ALA A 205 -14.81 -3.36 -14.01
N ALA A 206 -14.53 -3.68 -15.28
CA ALA A 206 -13.88 -2.74 -16.20
C ALA A 206 -14.71 -1.47 -16.41
N ARG A 207 -16.03 -1.64 -16.61
CA ARG A 207 -16.96 -0.52 -16.74
C ARG A 207 -17.05 0.30 -15.47
N TRP A 208 -17.09 -0.35 -14.31
CA TRP A 208 -17.05 0.34 -13.02
C TRP A 208 -15.80 1.19 -12.85
N LEU A 209 -14.63 0.66 -13.23
CA LEU A 209 -13.36 1.40 -13.17
C LEU A 209 -13.44 2.64 -14.06
N HIS A 210 -13.90 2.48 -15.30
CA HIS A 210 -14.09 3.58 -16.23
C HIS A 210 -15.04 4.64 -15.66
N ASP A 211 -16.24 4.23 -15.27
CA ASP A 211 -17.28 5.15 -14.81
C ASP A 211 -16.84 5.89 -13.54
N THR A 212 -16.06 5.23 -12.69
CA THR A 212 -15.56 5.80 -11.44
C THR A 212 -14.36 6.71 -11.64
N PHE A 213 -13.40 6.37 -12.50
CA PHE A 213 -12.11 7.10 -12.61
C PHE A 213 -11.91 7.77 -13.97
N ASP A 214 -12.05 7.01 -15.05
CA ASP A 214 -11.60 7.41 -16.39
C ASP A 214 -12.59 8.36 -17.09
N SER A 215 -13.89 8.22 -16.82
CA SER A 215 -14.95 9.03 -17.41
C SER A 215 -14.80 10.53 -17.13
N HIS A 216 -14.09 10.88 -16.06
CA HIS A 216 -13.78 12.26 -15.69
C HIS A 216 -12.74 12.93 -16.60
N PHE A 217 -12.02 12.15 -17.39
CA PHE A 217 -10.94 12.57 -18.30
C PHE A 217 -11.32 12.39 -19.78
N ASP A 218 -12.61 12.33 -20.09
CA ASP A 218 -13.15 12.15 -21.45
C ASP A 218 -12.59 10.91 -22.19
N PHE A 219 -12.23 9.86 -21.46
CA PHE A 219 -11.89 8.57 -22.06
C PHE A 219 -13.15 7.84 -22.52
N ASP A 220 -13.03 7.11 -23.63
CA ASP A 220 -14.11 6.29 -24.15
C ASP A 220 -14.37 5.09 -23.24
N PRO A 221 -15.65 4.70 -23.02
CA PRO A 221 -15.96 3.53 -22.23
C PRO A 221 -15.39 2.26 -22.89
N PRO A 222 -14.91 1.31 -22.07
CA PRO A 222 -14.40 0.05 -22.59
C PRO A 222 -15.52 -0.72 -23.32
N ASP A 223 -15.13 -1.43 -24.38
CA ASP A 223 -16.04 -2.34 -25.07
C ASP A 223 -16.50 -3.48 -24.14
N SER A 224 -17.57 -4.17 -24.52
CA SER A 224 -18.16 -5.24 -23.69
C SER A 224 -17.28 -6.49 -23.56
N SER A 225 -16.22 -6.62 -24.37
CA SER A 225 -15.28 -7.73 -24.32
C SER A 225 -14.08 -7.45 -23.42
N TYR A 226 -13.74 -6.17 -23.22
CA TYR A 226 -12.67 -5.72 -22.35
C TYR A 226 -12.96 -6.06 -20.88
N LYS A 227 -11.90 -6.38 -20.15
CA LYS A 227 -11.98 -6.85 -18.76
C LYS A 227 -11.11 -6.00 -17.85
N TYR A 228 -11.46 -6.01 -16.57
CA TYR A 228 -10.75 -5.26 -15.53
C TYR A 228 -9.25 -5.56 -15.58
N PHE A 229 -8.44 -4.54 -15.94
CA PHE A 229 -6.99 -4.65 -16.10
C PHE A 229 -6.56 -5.89 -16.93
N GLU A 230 -7.23 -6.15 -18.06
CA GLU A 230 -7.07 -7.39 -18.84
C GLU A 230 -5.62 -7.73 -19.15
N GLU A 231 -4.85 -6.76 -19.64
CA GLU A 231 -3.45 -6.95 -20.04
C GLU A 231 -2.58 -7.44 -18.88
N PHE A 232 -2.78 -6.90 -17.67
CA PHE A 232 -2.07 -7.33 -16.47
C PHE A 232 -2.46 -8.74 -16.03
N TYR A 233 -3.71 -9.15 -16.22
CA TYR A 233 -4.12 -10.53 -15.99
C TYR A 233 -3.49 -11.50 -16.98
N GLN A 234 -3.31 -11.08 -18.24
CA GLN A 234 -2.56 -11.87 -19.22
C GLN A 234 -1.08 -11.97 -18.80
N GLY A 235 -0.47 -10.85 -18.41
CA GLY A 235 0.89 -10.78 -17.86
C GLY A 235 1.08 -11.74 -16.69
N ARG A 236 0.18 -11.72 -15.70
CA ARG A 236 0.16 -12.68 -14.58
C ARG A 236 0.15 -14.13 -15.04
N ILE A 237 -0.73 -14.49 -15.98
CA ILE A 237 -0.80 -15.87 -16.49
C ILE A 237 0.53 -16.28 -17.11
N THR A 238 1.13 -15.42 -17.93
CA THR A 238 2.43 -15.70 -18.56
C THR A 238 3.59 -15.78 -17.55
N ALA A 239 3.51 -15.04 -16.43
CA ALA A 239 4.50 -15.08 -15.36
C ALA A 239 4.54 -16.39 -14.58
N PHE A 240 3.37 -16.99 -14.29
CA PHE A 240 3.30 -18.20 -13.47
C PHE A 240 3.16 -19.50 -14.28
N HIS A 241 2.75 -19.41 -15.54
CA HIS A 241 2.49 -20.57 -16.40
C HIS A 241 3.33 -20.48 -17.67
N PRO A 242 4.56 -21.03 -17.67
CA PRO A 242 5.47 -20.95 -18.82
C PRO A 242 4.90 -21.48 -20.14
N ARG A 243 3.95 -22.42 -20.04
CA ARG A 243 3.13 -22.92 -21.14
C ARG A 243 1.67 -22.65 -20.83
N ASN A 244 1.05 -21.77 -21.62
CA ASN A 244 -0.33 -21.36 -21.42
C ASN A 244 -1.01 -21.04 -22.77
N ARG A 245 -2.27 -20.56 -22.72
CA ARG A 245 -3.07 -20.25 -23.92
C ARG A 245 -2.49 -19.16 -24.83
N PHE A 246 -1.56 -18.36 -24.32
CA PHE A 246 -0.88 -17.28 -25.05
C PHE A 246 0.45 -17.73 -25.68
N GLY A 247 0.92 -18.95 -25.37
CA GLY A 247 2.14 -19.52 -25.94
C GLY A 247 3.09 -20.13 -24.90
N ASP A 248 4.29 -20.44 -25.39
CA ASP A 248 5.42 -20.91 -24.59
C ASP A 248 6.43 -19.77 -24.44
N PHE A 249 6.70 -19.36 -23.20
CA PHE A 249 7.53 -18.20 -22.90
C PHE A 249 8.78 -18.63 -22.12
N PRO A 250 10.01 -18.35 -22.61
CA PRO A 250 11.24 -18.64 -21.85
C PRO A 250 11.44 -17.69 -20.67
N PHE A 251 10.81 -16.51 -20.72
CA PHE A 251 10.73 -15.52 -19.65
C PHE A 251 9.41 -14.74 -19.82
N PRO A 252 8.79 -14.27 -18.73
CA PRO A 252 7.59 -13.45 -18.85
C PRO A 252 7.92 -12.06 -19.42
N PRO A 253 7.06 -11.51 -20.30
CA PRO A 253 7.23 -10.17 -20.85
C PRO A 253 6.82 -9.12 -19.81
N ASN A 254 7.61 -8.98 -18.74
CA ASN A 254 7.38 -7.99 -17.69
C ASN A 254 8.04 -6.67 -18.08
N PHE A 255 7.32 -5.56 -17.92
CA PHE A 255 7.87 -4.23 -18.14
C PHE A 255 7.78 -3.36 -16.89
N TRP A 256 8.66 -2.35 -16.80
CA TRP A 256 8.73 -1.48 -15.62
C TRP A 256 7.59 -0.45 -15.58
N ASP A 257 7.07 -0.08 -16.75
CA ASP A 257 5.88 0.74 -16.88
C ASP A 257 4.62 0.02 -16.36
N ASP A 258 4.52 -1.30 -16.52
CA ASP A 258 3.43 -2.09 -15.92
C ASP A 258 3.41 -1.97 -14.39
N LEU A 259 4.60 -2.05 -13.78
CA LEU A 259 4.78 -1.88 -12.33
C LEU A 259 4.36 -0.47 -11.91
N ILE A 260 4.84 0.56 -12.61
CA ILE A 260 4.50 1.95 -12.33
C ILE A 260 2.99 2.18 -12.47
N HIS A 261 2.37 1.66 -13.53
CA HIS A 261 0.96 1.83 -13.80
C HIS A 261 0.12 1.20 -12.67
N LEU A 262 0.28 -0.08 -12.40
CA LEU A 262 -0.48 -0.75 -11.33
C LEU A 262 -0.25 -0.11 -9.96
N ARG A 263 1.00 0.23 -9.64
CA ARG A 263 1.32 0.86 -8.35
C ARG A 263 0.66 2.22 -8.17
N ARG A 264 0.47 2.99 -9.24
CA ARG A 264 -0.20 4.29 -9.18
C ARG A 264 -1.73 4.18 -9.14
N SER A 265 -2.32 3.18 -9.81
CA SER A 265 -3.78 3.04 -9.88
C SER A 265 -4.39 2.41 -8.62
N LEU A 266 -3.76 1.38 -8.06
CA LEU A 266 -4.35 0.57 -6.99
C LEU A 266 -4.61 1.31 -5.67
N PRO A 267 -3.75 2.21 -5.16
CA PRO A 267 -4.04 2.98 -3.95
C PRO A 267 -5.33 3.79 -4.05
N GLY A 268 -5.55 4.44 -5.20
CA GLY A 268 -6.76 5.23 -5.46
C GLY A 268 -8.02 4.37 -5.48
N ILE A 269 -7.95 3.18 -6.09
CA ILE A 269 -9.05 2.21 -6.12
C ILE A 269 -9.37 1.73 -4.70
N PHE A 270 -8.37 1.33 -3.91
CA PHE A 270 -8.58 0.93 -2.51
C PHE A 270 -9.18 2.06 -1.67
N ALA A 271 -8.67 3.29 -1.82
CA ALA A 271 -9.18 4.45 -1.11
C ALA A 271 -10.64 4.75 -1.51
N PHE A 272 -10.99 4.67 -2.80
CA PHE A 272 -12.37 4.87 -3.25
C PHE A 272 -13.31 3.82 -2.69
N LEU A 273 -12.92 2.54 -2.73
CA LEU A 273 -13.73 1.44 -2.17
C LEU A 273 -13.97 1.62 -0.67
N LEU A 274 -12.98 2.15 0.07
CA LEU A 274 -13.08 2.36 1.51
C LEU A 274 -13.97 3.56 1.90
N HIS A 275 -13.90 4.64 1.12
CA HIS A 275 -14.56 5.91 1.44
C HIS A 275 -15.85 6.16 0.67
N GLY A 276 -16.03 5.52 -0.49
CA GLY A 276 -17.13 5.74 -1.42
C GLY A 276 -17.03 7.05 -2.22
N ASN A 277 -15.88 7.72 -2.19
CA ASN A 277 -15.66 8.99 -2.90
C ASN A 277 -14.19 9.20 -3.27
N HIS A 278 -13.95 10.12 -4.20
CA HIS A 278 -12.62 10.56 -4.61
C HIS A 278 -11.97 11.51 -3.59
N SER A 279 -10.63 11.52 -3.57
CA SER A 279 -9.87 12.48 -2.76
C SER A 279 -9.97 13.91 -3.32
N ALA A 280 -9.62 14.90 -2.50
CA ALA A 280 -9.56 16.29 -2.92
C ALA A 280 -8.56 16.50 -4.06
N SER A 281 -7.41 15.82 -4.00
CA SER A 281 -6.35 15.82 -5.02
C SER A 281 -6.82 15.24 -6.34
N PHE A 282 -7.53 14.09 -6.34
CA PHE A 282 -8.10 13.54 -7.57
C PHE A 282 -9.06 14.54 -8.22
N LEU A 283 -10.00 15.10 -7.45
CA LEU A 283 -10.96 16.08 -7.95
C LEU A 283 -10.27 17.38 -8.43
N ALA A 284 -9.14 17.75 -7.84
CA ALA A 284 -8.32 18.86 -8.33
C ALA A 284 -7.68 18.53 -9.68
N GLY A 285 -7.15 17.32 -9.86
CA GLY A 285 -6.60 16.84 -11.14
C GLY A 285 -7.65 16.81 -12.25
N VAL A 286 -8.87 16.34 -11.95
CA VAL A 286 -10.01 16.39 -12.90
C VAL A 286 -10.32 17.83 -13.32
N ARG A 287 -10.41 18.77 -12.37
CA ARG A 287 -10.66 20.18 -12.69
C ARG A 287 -9.55 20.79 -13.54
N GLU A 288 -8.29 20.45 -13.26
CA GLU A 288 -7.14 20.93 -14.04
C GLU A 288 -7.19 20.41 -15.48
N PHE A 289 -7.48 19.12 -15.67
CA PHE A 289 -7.66 18.51 -16.98
C PHE A 289 -8.76 19.21 -17.77
N GLN A 290 -9.96 19.35 -17.19
CA GLN A 290 -11.11 19.99 -17.83
C GLN A 290 -10.84 21.46 -18.17
N ALA A 291 -10.13 22.19 -17.31
CA ALA A 291 -9.73 23.57 -17.59
C ALA A 291 -8.78 23.67 -18.79
N LYS A 292 -7.80 22.75 -18.90
CA LYS A 292 -6.88 22.70 -20.04
C LYS A 292 -7.57 22.28 -21.34
N TRP A 293 -8.52 21.35 -21.25
CA TRP A 293 -9.30 20.87 -22.39
C TRP A 293 -10.16 21.98 -23.00
N ASN A 294 -10.90 22.71 -22.17
CA ASN A 294 -11.77 23.82 -22.59
C ASN A 294 -11.02 25.06 -23.13
N VAL A 295 -9.70 25.16 -22.93
CA VAL A 295 -8.88 26.25 -23.49
C VAL A 295 -8.34 25.86 -24.88
N ASN A 296 -8.22 24.56 -25.17
CA ASN A 296 -7.64 24.05 -26.41
C ASN A 296 -8.68 23.66 -27.46
N HIS A 297 -9.98 23.67 -27.12
CA HIS A 297 -11.13 23.36 -27.97
C HIS A 297 -12.21 24.44 -27.82
#